data_AF-A0A8S0ZZ47-F1
#
_entry.id   AF-A0A8S0ZZ47-F1
#
_cell.length_a   1.000
_cell.length_b   1.000
_cell.length_c   1.000
_cell.angle_alpha   90.00
_cell.angle_beta   90.00
_cell.angle_gamma   90.00
#
_symmetry.space_group_name_H-M   'P 1'
#
loop_
_entity.id
_entity.type
_entity.pdbx_description
1 polymer ?
#
loop_
_entity_poly.entity_id
_entity_poly.type
_entity_poly.pdbx_seq_one_letter_code
_entity_poly.pdbx_strand_id
1 'polypeptide(L)'
;MMPLVLFVLGGLLATTEGCGAGKQLLRSGGLTAFEKQAIVDAHNRFRQSVALGQISSQPPAANMMEMVWDDELAAGAQHWSDQCITAHDRAAQRYDGRFPVGQNLAATWTTRPPSDRSDSEPDFNKQINAWFNEVHIYGFKPITGGHGTGHYSQLVWGETSHVGCGFTFYYDPTRGYTKLYVCNYGPGGNVIGSKPYEKGSPSCTNYGLTDSRKYSGLCAASYTSSSSYQTSVDNSNSYISNAIPDSTGETHGFNYQYSNQFYNQFNNQYQYQYQQPKTFYQTEKSTFRPIISIFKTASNLFKKPQVRFGTVYV
;
A
#
# COMPACT_ATOMS: atom_id res chain seq x y z
N MET A 1 -42.71 28.11 44.64
CA MET A 1 -42.02 28.55 43.41
C MET A 1 -40.79 27.68 43.24
N MET A 2 -40.69 26.93 42.14
CA MET A 2 -39.71 25.86 41.87
C MET A 2 -38.27 26.39 41.72
N PRO A 3 -37.24 25.61 42.09
CA PRO A 3 -35.85 25.98 41.83
C PRO A 3 -35.50 25.71 40.36
N LEU A 4 -34.84 26.68 39.73
CA LEU A 4 -34.32 26.58 38.37
C LEU A 4 -33.03 25.75 38.40
N VAL A 5 -33.09 24.48 37.99
CA VAL A 5 -31.89 23.65 37.80
C VAL A 5 -31.30 23.97 36.43
N LEU A 6 -30.19 24.70 36.42
CA LEU A 6 -29.45 25.03 35.21
C LEU A 6 -28.65 23.78 34.76
N PHE A 7 -29.17 23.05 33.78
CA PHE A 7 -28.41 21.99 33.11
C PHE A 7 -27.36 22.64 32.20
N VAL A 8 -26.12 22.73 32.69
CA VAL A 8 -24.96 22.98 31.82
C VAL A 8 -24.75 21.69 31.02
N LEU A 9 -25.20 21.67 29.77
CA LEU A 9 -24.81 20.67 28.78
C LEU A 9 -23.32 20.85 28.50
N GLY A 10 -22.49 20.22 29.35
CA GLY A 10 -21.10 19.95 29.04
C GLY A 10 -21.08 18.99 27.87
N GLY A 11 -21.02 19.55 26.65
CA GLY A 11 -20.70 18.78 25.46
C GLY A 11 -19.34 18.15 25.67
N LEU A 12 -19.33 16.85 25.98
CA LEU A 12 -18.14 16.03 25.91
C LEU A 12 -17.68 16.11 24.45
N LEU A 13 -16.68 16.95 24.17
CA LEU A 13 -15.87 16.79 22.96
C LEU A 13 -15.19 15.43 23.13
N ALA A 14 -15.85 14.39 22.66
CA ALA A 14 -15.21 13.12 22.41
C ALA A 14 -14.09 13.44 21.41
N THR A 15 -12.86 13.51 21.90
CA THR A 15 -11.67 13.54 21.07
C THR A 15 -11.73 12.27 20.24
N THR A 16 -12.14 12.37 18.98
CA THR A 16 -12.14 11.22 18.08
C THR A 16 -10.70 10.80 17.92
N GLU A 17 -10.32 9.69 18.56
CA GLU A 17 -8.95 9.14 18.63
C GLU A 17 -8.37 8.67 17.28
N GLY A 18 -8.90 9.12 16.14
CA GLY A 18 -8.40 8.75 14.81
C GLY A 18 -7.33 9.73 14.32
N CYS A 19 -7.74 10.95 13.94
CA CYS A 19 -6.82 11.93 13.35
C CYS A 19 -6.23 12.87 14.42
N GLY A 20 -4.94 13.20 14.31
CA GLY A 20 -4.27 14.18 15.18
C GLY A 20 -4.89 15.60 15.19
N ALA A 21 -4.34 16.47 16.06
CA ALA A 21 -4.95 17.75 16.48
C ALA A 21 -5.60 18.59 15.36
N GLY A 22 -6.92 18.77 15.45
CA GLY A 22 -7.73 19.65 14.60
C GLY A 22 -8.25 19.03 13.30
N LYS A 23 -7.86 17.79 12.99
CA LYS A 23 -8.38 17.05 11.83
C LYS A 23 -9.65 16.29 12.21
N GLN A 24 -10.59 16.20 11.27
CA GLN A 24 -11.84 15.47 11.47
C GLN A 24 -11.86 14.24 10.57
N LEU A 25 -11.87 13.06 11.16
CA LEU A 25 -12.09 11.80 10.45
C LEU A 25 -13.52 11.79 9.88
N LEU A 26 -13.66 11.54 8.57
CA LEU A 26 -14.95 11.49 7.89
C LEU A 26 -15.33 10.06 7.47
N ARG A 27 -14.34 9.25 7.11
CA ARG A 27 -14.46 7.80 6.86
C ARG A 27 -13.13 7.12 7.15
N SER A 28 -13.19 5.95 7.76
CA SER A 28 -12.08 5.01 7.92
C SER A 28 -12.48 3.65 7.34
N GLY A 29 -11.57 3.02 6.61
CA GLY A 29 -11.66 1.65 6.15
C GLY A 29 -12.89 1.31 5.32
N GLY A 30 -13.32 0.05 5.46
CA GLY A 30 -14.45 -0.52 4.72
C GLY A 30 -14.12 -0.83 3.27
N LEU A 31 -12.87 -1.27 2.97
CA LEU A 31 -12.56 -1.81 1.66
C LEU A 31 -13.33 -3.11 1.45
N THR A 32 -14.15 -3.11 0.41
CA THR A 32 -14.92 -4.26 -0.06
C THR A 32 -13.99 -5.33 -0.63
N ALA A 33 -14.48 -6.58 -0.68
CA ALA A 33 -13.78 -7.67 -1.36
C ALA A 33 -13.39 -7.30 -2.82
N PHE A 34 -14.27 -6.58 -3.52
CA PHE A 34 -14.01 -6.10 -4.87
C PHE A 34 -12.84 -5.11 -4.93
N GLU A 35 -12.77 -4.15 -4.00
CA GLU A 35 -11.65 -3.19 -3.92
C GLU A 35 -10.34 -3.89 -3.56
N LYS A 36 -10.35 -4.81 -2.59
CA LYS A 36 -9.19 -5.64 -2.24
C LYS A 36 -8.67 -6.41 -3.46
N GLN A 37 -9.55 -7.07 -4.20
CA GLN A 37 -9.16 -7.82 -5.39
C GLN A 37 -8.67 -6.90 -6.51
N ALA A 38 -9.30 -5.75 -6.72
CA ALA A 38 -8.86 -4.77 -7.71
C ALA A 38 -7.45 -4.24 -7.42
N ILE A 39 -7.12 -4.02 -6.13
CA ILE A 39 -5.77 -3.64 -5.71
C ILE A 39 -4.76 -4.73 -6.07
N VAL A 40 -5.02 -5.98 -5.71
CA VAL A 40 -4.12 -7.11 -6.04
C VAL A 40 -3.95 -7.27 -7.55
N ASP A 41 -5.05 -7.23 -8.29
CA ASP A 41 -5.04 -7.34 -9.75
C ASP A 41 -4.22 -6.22 -10.40
N ALA A 42 -4.35 -4.97 -9.92
CA ALA A 42 -3.57 -3.85 -10.43
C ALA A 42 -2.06 -4.06 -10.20
N HIS A 43 -1.66 -4.48 -9.00
CA HIS A 43 -0.26 -4.79 -8.70
C HIS A 43 0.27 -5.91 -9.60
N ASN A 44 -0.45 -7.04 -9.67
CA ASN A 44 -0.01 -8.21 -10.43
C ASN A 44 0.03 -7.96 -11.94
N ARG A 45 -0.88 -7.16 -12.52
CA ARG A 45 -0.81 -6.79 -13.94
C ARG A 45 0.45 -5.99 -14.26
N PHE A 46 0.83 -5.05 -13.40
CA PHE A 46 2.06 -4.30 -13.56
C PHE A 46 3.32 -5.14 -13.40
N ARG A 47 3.34 -6.00 -12.37
CA ARG A 47 4.43 -6.96 -12.14
C ARG A 47 4.58 -7.91 -13.33
N GLN A 48 3.47 -8.41 -13.87
CA GLN A 48 3.44 -9.27 -15.05
C GLN A 48 4.04 -8.55 -16.27
N SER A 49 3.62 -7.31 -16.55
CA SER A 49 4.17 -6.56 -17.69
C SER A 49 5.68 -6.35 -17.57
N VAL A 50 6.19 -6.10 -16.36
CA VAL A 50 7.64 -6.01 -16.12
C VAL A 50 8.31 -7.37 -16.30
N ALA A 51 7.77 -8.44 -15.69
CA ALA A 51 8.35 -9.77 -15.74
C ALA A 51 8.46 -10.32 -17.17
N LEU A 52 7.45 -10.07 -17.99
CA LEU A 52 7.41 -10.46 -19.41
C LEU A 52 8.23 -9.54 -20.34
N GLY A 53 8.89 -8.51 -19.81
CA GLY A 53 9.70 -7.59 -20.62
C GLY A 53 8.90 -6.64 -21.50
N GLN A 54 7.62 -6.38 -21.16
CA GLN A 54 6.75 -5.49 -21.93
C GLN A 54 7.00 -4.00 -21.64
N ILE A 55 7.79 -3.70 -20.60
CA ILE A 55 8.18 -2.36 -20.24
C ILE A 55 9.60 -2.10 -20.77
N SER A 56 9.71 -1.34 -21.85
CA SER A 56 10.96 -1.18 -22.60
C SER A 56 12.14 -0.60 -21.80
N SER A 57 11.86 0.21 -20.77
CA SER A 57 12.91 0.79 -19.91
C SER A 57 13.42 -0.19 -18.84
N GLN A 58 12.84 -1.39 -18.74
CA GLN A 58 13.09 -2.34 -17.67
C GLN A 58 13.47 -3.72 -18.23
N PRO A 59 14.47 -4.41 -17.64
CA PRO A 59 14.75 -5.79 -18.01
C PRO A 59 13.59 -6.71 -17.56
N PRO A 60 13.35 -7.84 -18.26
CA PRO A 60 12.47 -8.90 -17.77
C PRO A 60 12.93 -9.42 -16.39
N ALA A 61 11.98 -9.97 -15.63
CA ALA A 61 12.23 -10.45 -14.26
C ALA A 61 12.13 -11.97 -14.17
N ALA A 62 13.15 -12.59 -13.59
CA ALA A 62 13.26 -14.04 -13.46
C ALA A 62 12.48 -14.60 -12.26
N ASN A 63 12.36 -13.82 -11.17
CA ASN A 63 11.86 -14.25 -9.88
C ASN A 63 10.63 -13.47 -9.38
N MET A 64 9.90 -12.78 -10.26
CA MET A 64 8.80 -11.89 -9.85
C MET A 64 7.63 -12.68 -9.25
N MET A 65 7.41 -12.55 -7.94
CA MET A 65 6.29 -13.22 -7.26
C MET A 65 4.93 -12.64 -7.65
N GLU A 66 3.90 -13.48 -7.71
CA GLU A 66 2.51 -13.08 -7.61
C GLU A 66 2.25 -12.53 -6.19
N MET A 67 1.58 -11.38 -6.12
CA MET A 67 1.09 -10.83 -4.85
C MET A 67 -0.29 -11.39 -4.52
N VAL A 68 -0.52 -11.68 -3.25
CA VAL A 68 -1.85 -12.00 -2.69
C VAL A 68 -2.26 -10.94 -1.66
N TRP A 69 -3.56 -10.86 -1.38
CA TRP A 69 -4.06 -9.98 -0.32
C TRP A 69 -3.68 -10.52 1.06
N ASP A 70 -3.32 -9.63 1.97
CA ASP A 70 -2.99 -9.97 3.35
C ASP A 70 -3.73 -9.05 4.34
N ASP A 71 -4.60 -9.64 5.16
CA ASP A 71 -5.44 -8.88 6.08
C ASP A 71 -4.67 -8.30 7.27
N GLU A 72 -3.54 -8.89 7.67
CA GLU A 72 -2.69 -8.33 8.74
C GLU A 72 -1.95 -7.08 8.26
N LEU A 73 -1.39 -7.13 7.04
CA LEU A 73 -0.82 -5.95 6.39
C LEU A 73 -1.86 -4.86 6.18
N ALA A 74 -3.09 -5.24 5.80
CA ALA A 74 -4.19 -4.31 5.61
C ALA A 74 -4.63 -3.65 6.92
N ALA A 75 -4.70 -4.42 8.02
CA ALA A 75 -5.00 -3.89 9.34
C ALA A 75 -3.94 -2.88 9.79
N GLY A 76 -2.65 -3.19 9.59
CA GLY A 76 -1.56 -2.25 9.85
C GLY A 76 -1.63 -0.99 8.98
N ALA A 77 -1.94 -1.14 7.70
CA ALA A 77 -2.08 -0.02 6.77
C ALA A 77 -3.27 0.88 7.14
N GLN A 78 -4.39 0.28 7.56
CA GLN A 78 -5.58 1.00 8.01
C GLN A 78 -5.32 1.75 9.31
N HIS A 79 -4.68 1.10 10.29
CA HIS A 79 -4.29 1.74 11.53
C HIS A 79 -3.43 2.98 11.28
N TRP A 80 -2.49 2.90 10.32
CA TRP A 80 -1.65 4.02 9.95
C TRP A 80 -2.42 5.13 9.20
N SER A 81 -3.28 4.77 8.24
CA SER A 81 -4.07 5.76 7.52
C SER A 81 -5.00 6.53 8.45
N ASP A 82 -5.50 5.88 9.50
CA ASP A 82 -6.37 6.50 10.51
C ASP A 82 -5.68 7.58 11.33
N GLN A 83 -4.34 7.61 11.37
CA GLN A 83 -3.58 8.69 12.02
C GLN A 83 -3.67 10.02 11.24
N CYS A 84 -4.10 9.97 9.97
CA CYS A 84 -4.26 11.13 9.09
C CYS A 84 -2.95 11.90 8.89
N ILE A 85 -1.83 11.16 8.87
CA ILE A 85 -0.47 11.67 8.66
C ILE A 85 -0.02 11.28 7.25
N THR A 86 0.25 12.27 6.39
CA THR A 86 0.82 12.03 5.05
C THR A 86 2.34 11.89 5.16
N ALA A 87 2.79 10.85 5.86
CA ALA A 87 4.18 10.46 6.01
C ALA A 87 4.27 8.98 6.34
N HIS A 88 5.39 8.33 6.05
CA HIS A 88 5.64 6.98 6.55
C HIS A 88 5.71 6.96 8.08
N ASP A 89 5.23 5.89 8.69
CA ASP A 89 5.60 5.53 10.06
C ASP A 89 7.05 5.05 10.12
N ARG A 90 7.52 4.65 11.31
CA ARG A 90 8.87 4.12 11.44
C ARG A 90 8.91 2.70 10.90
N ALA A 91 9.87 2.41 10.01
CA ALA A 91 10.05 1.06 9.46
C ALA A 91 10.18 -0.03 10.54
N ALA A 92 10.90 0.27 11.63
CA ALA A 92 11.05 -0.64 12.76
C ALA A 92 9.73 -0.94 13.51
N GLN A 93 8.70 -0.11 13.33
CA GLN A 93 7.38 -0.28 13.94
C GLN A 93 6.40 -1.02 13.03
N ARG A 94 6.75 -1.26 11.75
CA ARG A 94 5.91 -1.98 10.78
C ARG A 94 6.15 -3.49 10.74
N TYR A 95 6.94 -4.05 11.64
CA TYR A 95 7.17 -5.50 11.66
C TYR A 95 5.88 -6.23 12.07
N ASP A 96 5.42 -7.17 11.24
CA ASP A 96 4.17 -7.90 11.45
C ASP A 96 4.39 -9.27 12.13
N GLY A 97 5.58 -9.55 12.65
CA GLY A 97 5.91 -10.86 13.22
C GLY A 97 6.41 -11.89 12.19
N ARG A 98 6.24 -11.64 10.89
CA ARG A 98 6.65 -12.54 9.80
C ARG A 98 7.85 -11.98 9.03
N PHE A 99 7.83 -10.68 8.74
CA PHE A 99 8.87 -10.02 7.97
C PHE A 99 8.87 -8.49 8.16
N PRO A 100 9.99 -7.80 7.86
CA PRO A 100 9.99 -6.36 7.58
C PRO A 100 8.94 -5.98 6.52
N VAL A 101 8.27 -4.85 6.72
CA VAL A 101 7.16 -4.39 5.87
C VAL A 101 7.50 -3.08 5.16
N GLY A 102 7.38 -3.11 3.83
CA GLY A 102 7.45 -1.93 2.97
C GLY A 102 6.15 -1.15 2.98
N GLN A 103 6.16 0.10 2.50
CA GLN A 103 4.98 0.96 2.52
C GLN A 103 5.00 1.97 1.36
N ASN A 104 3.85 2.16 0.71
CA ASN A 104 3.61 3.26 -0.23
C ASN A 104 2.44 4.10 0.28
N LEU A 105 2.53 5.42 0.16
CA LEU A 105 1.41 6.32 0.44
C LEU A 105 1.06 7.20 -0.76
N ALA A 106 -0.21 7.55 -0.81
CA ALA A 106 -0.70 8.63 -1.65
C ALA A 106 -1.74 9.44 -0.87
N ALA A 107 -1.82 10.73 -1.13
CA ALA A 107 -2.88 11.58 -0.61
C ALA A 107 -3.40 12.51 -1.70
N THR A 108 -4.71 12.62 -1.84
CA THR A 108 -5.35 13.65 -2.68
C THR A 108 -6.20 14.56 -1.82
N TRP A 109 -6.28 15.83 -2.15
CA TRP A 109 -7.06 16.78 -1.36
C TRP A 109 -7.79 17.81 -2.21
N THR A 110 -8.89 18.34 -1.66
CA THR A 110 -9.63 19.47 -2.23
C THR A 110 -10.22 20.36 -1.16
N THR A 111 -10.30 21.66 -1.43
CA THR A 111 -11.04 22.60 -0.57
C THR A 111 -12.54 22.58 -0.83
N ARG A 112 -13.01 21.86 -1.86
CA ARG A 112 -14.44 21.73 -2.17
C ARG A 112 -15.09 20.73 -1.21
N PRO A 113 -16.20 21.09 -0.54
CA PRO A 113 -17.01 20.13 0.19
C PRO A 113 -17.48 18.97 -0.70
N PRO A 114 -17.47 17.72 -0.19
CA PRO A 114 -18.00 16.58 -0.94
C PRO A 114 -19.48 16.83 -1.24
N SER A 115 -19.89 16.57 -2.48
CA SER A 115 -21.26 16.77 -2.96
C SER A 115 -22.03 15.46 -3.11
N ASP A 116 -21.32 14.35 -3.26
CA ASP A 116 -21.90 13.02 -3.38
C ASP A 116 -20.98 11.96 -2.74
N ARG A 117 -21.44 10.70 -2.74
CA ARG A 117 -20.71 9.58 -2.16
C ARG A 117 -19.35 9.33 -2.84
N SER A 118 -19.26 9.51 -4.16
CA SER A 118 -18.04 9.22 -4.94
C SER A 118 -16.87 10.12 -4.53
N ASP A 119 -17.15 11.33 -4.05
CA ASP A 119 -16.15 12.24 -3.49
C ASP A 119 -15.45 11.67 -2.24
N SER A 120 -16.02 10.66 -1.60
CA SER A 120 -15.46 9.98 -0.42
C SER A 120 -14.98 8.55 -0.67
N GLU A 121 -15.19 8.02 -1.89
CA GLU A 121 -14.75 6.66 -2.26
C GLU A 121 -13.26 6.62 -2.64
N PRO A 122 -12.53 5.54 -2.31
CA PRO A 122 -11.14 5.38 -2.69
C PRO A 122 -11.00 5.14 -4.20
N ASP A 123 -9.90 5.62 -4.78
CA ASP A 123 -9.45 5.27 -6.13
C ASP A 123 -8.01 4.74 -6.07
N PHE A 124 -7.88 3.49 -5.61
CA PHE A 124 -6.58 2.81 -5.51
C PHE A 124 -5.94 2.58 -6.87
N ASN A 125 -6.72 2.23 -7.90
CA ASN A 125 -6.18 2.04 -9.25
C ASN A 125 -5.41 3.26 -9.72
N LYS A 126 -5.98 4.46 -9.55
CA LYS A 126 -5.27 5.70 -9.87
C LYS A 126 -3.98 5.89 -9.08
N GLN A 127 -3.95 5.53 -7.79
CA GLN A 127 -2.74 5.67 -6.98
C GLN A 127 -1.66 4.66 -7.39
N ILE A 128 -2.04 3.40 -7.62
CA ILE A 128 -1.14 2.32 -8.05
C ILE A 128 -0.57 2.63 -9.43
N ASN A 129 -1.38 3.13 -10.37
CA ASN A 129 -0.92 3.63 -11.67
C ASN A 129 0.13 4.74 -11.50
N ALA A 130 -0.12 5.70 -10.59
CA ALA A 130 0.81 6.80 -10.35
C ALA A 130 2.13 6.33 -9.72
N TRP A 131 2.08 5.39 -8.76
CA TRP A 131 3.26 4.74 -8.22
C TRP A 131 4.04 3.99 -9.30
N PHE A 132 3.35 3.28 -10.18
CA PHE A 132 3.99 2.57 -11.29
C PHE A 132 4.65 3.53 -12.29
N ASN A 133 4.04 4.68 -12.57
CA ASN A 133 4.55 5.67 -13.53
C ASN A 133 5.95 6.22 -13.21
N GLU A 134 6.44 6.06 -11.98
CA GLU A 134 7.84 6.36 -11.65
C GLU A 134 8.84 5.51 -12.49
N VAL A 135 8.37 4.43 -13.13
CA VAL A 135 9.12 3.63 -14.11
C VAL A 135 9.76 4.45 -15.23
N HIS A 136 9.16 5.60 -15.58
CA HIS A 136 9.68 6.49 -16.62
C HIS A 136 10.98 7.19 -16.23
N ILE A 137 11.25 7.33 -14.94
CA ILE A 137 12.48 7.94 -14.41
C ILE A 137 13.36 6.92 -13.68
N TYR A 138 12.87 5.69 -13.49
CA TYR A 138 13.62 4.60 -12.88
C TYR A 138 14.52 3.88 -13.90
N GLY A 139 15.84 3.98 -13.71
CA GLY A 139 16.83 3.44 -14.66
C GLY A 139 17.35 2.02 -14.37
N PHE A 140 16.55 1.13 -13.77
CA PHE A 140 16.95 -0.21 -13.31
C PHE A 140 18.35 -0.30 -12.68
N LYS A 141 18.44 0.03 -11.39
CA LYS A 141 19.71 0.14 -10.67
C LYS A 141 19.55 -0.31 -9.21
N PRO A 142 20.65 -0.61 -8.50
CA PRO A 142 20.58 -0.81 -7.06
C PRO A 142 19.92 0.38 -6.35
N ILE A 143 19.16 0.11 -5.30
CA ILE A 143 18.56 1.15 -4.46
C ILE A 143 19.68 1.86 -3.69
N THR A 144 19.84 3.16 -3.89
CA THR A 144 20.91 3.96 -3.25
C THR A 144 20.41 4.84 -2.10
N GLY A 145 19.10 4.83 -1.83
CA GLY A 145 18.44 5.92 -1.11
C GLY A 145 18.25 7.15 -2.00
N GLY A 146 17.10 7.83 -1.87
CA GLY A 146 16.72 8.98 -2.69
C GLY A 146 15.24 9.01 -3.05
N HIS A 147 14.76 10.18 -3.46
CA HIS A 147 13.34 10.41 -3.73
C HIS A 147 12.93 10.02 -5.16
N GLY A 148 11.65 9.63 -5.31
CA GLY A 148 10.92 9.69 -6.58
C GLY A 148 10.73 8.39 -7.36
N THR A 149 11.38 7.28 -6.97
CA THR A 149 11.16 5.96 -7.61
C THR A 149 10.87 4.83 -6.63
N GLY A 150 10.75 5.16 -5.35
CA GLY A 150 10.60 4.17 -4.27
C GLY A 150 9.26 3.43 -4.35
N HIS A 151 8.21 4.08 -4.84
CA HIS A 151 6.90 3.46 -4.96
C HIS A 151 6.91 2.41 -6.06
N TYR A 152 7.46 2.76 -7.23
CA TYR A 152 7.64 1.82 -8.33
C TYR A 152 8.50 0.63 -7.91
N SER A 153 9.69 0.87 -7.33
CA SER A 153 10.61 -0.22 -6.99
C SER A 153 10.03 -1.17 -5.93
N GLN A 154 9.21 -0.67 -4.99
CA GLN A 154 8.48 -1.53 -4.06
C GLN A 154 7.39 -2.34 -4.78
N LEU A 155 6.62 -1.72 -5.68
CA LEU A 155 5.55 -2.38 -6.43
C LEU A 155 6.08 -3.55 -7.26
N VAL A 156 7.27 -3.40 -7.86
CA VAL A 156 7.92 -4.42 -8.69
C VAL A 156 8.98 -5.22 -7.94
N TRP A 157 9.00 -5.18 -6.61
CA TRP A 157 9.99 -5.93 -5.83
C TRP A 157 9.75 -7.43 -5.97
N GLY A 158 10.74 -8.17 -6.49
CA GLY A 158 10.61 -9.56 -6.92
C GLY A 158 10.14 -10.47 -5.80
N GLU A 159 10.73 -10.34 -4.61
CA GLU A 159 10.37 -11.16 -3.45
C GLU A 159 9.07 -10.75 -2.74
N THR A 160 8.56 -9.53 -2.95
CA THR A 160 7.31 -9.09 -2.30
C THR A 160 6.13 -9.88 -2.87
N SER A 161 5.41 -10.59 -2.01
CA SER A 161 4.34 -11.55 -2.36
C SER A 161 3.00 -11.27 -1.68
N HIS A 162 2.94 -10.28 -0.78
CA HIS A 162 1.75 -9.92 0.00
C HIS A 162 1.56 -8.42 -0.05
N VAL A 163 0.30 -8.00 -0.18
CA VAL A 163 -0.11 -6.60 -0.09
C VAL A 163 -1.37 -6.46 0.74
N GLY A 164 -1.40 -5.46 1.60
CA GLY A 164 -2.60 -5.08 2.33
C GLY A 164 -2.67 -3.56 2.42
N CYS A 165 -3.84 -2.99 2.16
CA CYS A 165 -4.01 -1.54 2.09
C CYS A 165 -5.10 -1.02 3.02
N GLY A 166 -4.91 0.22 3.46
CA GLY A 166 -5.83 1.00 4.28
C GLY A 166 -6.20 2.32 3.61
N PHE A 167 -7.39 2.81 3.94
CA PHE A 167 -7.93 4.04 3.38
C PHE A 167 -8.61 4.88 4.45
N THR A 168 -8.37 6.19 4.37
CA THR A 168 -9.01 7.15 5.27
C THR A 168 -9.36 8.43 4.51
N PHE A 169 -10.58 8.93 4.71
CA PHE A 169 -11.04 10.24 4.23
C PHE A 169 -11.28 11.14 5.44
N TYR A 170 -10.67 12.32 5.45
CA TYR A 170 -10.72 13.25 6.58
C TYR A 170 -10.69 14.70 6.12
N TYR A 171 -11.11 15.61 6.99
CA TYR A 171 -10.92 17.04 6.80
C TYR A 171 -9.65 17.50 7.51
N ASP A 172 -8.76 18.17 6.77
CA ASP A 172 -7.55 18.82 7.26
C ASP A 172 -7.76 20.35 7.19
N PRO A 173 -7.70 21.11 8.29
CA PRO A 173 -7.82 22.57 8.25
C PRO A 173 -6.80 23.26 7.32
N THR A 174 -5.67 22.62 7.03
CA THR A 174 -4.60 23.16 6.19
C THR A 174 -4.77 22.84 4.69
N ARG A 175 -5.44 21.73 4.34
CA ARG A 175 -5.56 21.24 2.95
C ARG A 175 -7.00 21.07 2.47
N GLY A 176 -7.96 20.94 3.38
CA GLY A 176 -9.36 20.61 3.11
C GLY A 176 -9.63 19.10 3.19
N TYR A 177 -10.60 18.65 2.42
CA TYR A 177 -11.04 17.26 2.35
C TYR A 177 -9.95 16.42 1.69
N THR A 178 -9.40 15.46 2.43
CA THR A 178 -8.21 14.70 2.08
C THR A 178 -8.51 13.21 2.10
N LYS A 179 -8.16 12.52 1.02
CA LYS A 179 -8.13 11.06 0.91
C LYS A 179 -6.70 10.59 1.11
N LEU A 180 -6.46 9.64 2.01
CA LEU A 180 -5.17 9.04 2.30
C LEU A 180 -5.25 7.54 2.01
N TYR A 181 -4.28 7.08 1.21
CA TYR A 181 -4.10 5.70 0.78
C TYR A 181 -2.78 5.21 1.35
N VAL A 182 -2.81 4.05 2.01
CA VAL A 182 -1.62 3.39 2.54
C VAL A 182 -1.64 1.96 2.06
N CYS A 183 -0.56 1.48 1.44
CA CYS A 183 -0.39 0.06 1.14
C CYS A 183 0.89 -0.43 1.81
N ASN A 184 0.76 -1.51 2.57
CA ASN A 184 1.86 -2.23 3.20
C ASN A 184 2.21 -3.46 2.36
N TYR A 185 3.51 -3.77 2.29
CA TYR A 185 4.07 -4.78 1.40
C TYR A 185 4.92 -5.80 2.16
N GLY A 186 4.66 -7.07 1.90
CA GLY A 186 5.26 -8.20 2.60
C GLY A 186 5.82 -9.27 1.66
N PRO A 187 7.03 -9.77 1.90
CA PRO A 187 8.09 -9.07 2.60
C PRO A 187 8.40 -7.72 1.93
N GLY A 188 8.88 -6.74 2.71
CA GLY A 188 9.18 -5.41 2.20
C GLY A 188 10.28 -5.42 1.13
N GLY A 189 10.27 -4.43 0.26
CA GLY A 189 11.30 -4.20 -0.74
C GLY A 189 12.21 -3.02 -0.39
N ASN A 190 12.75 -2.40 -1.44
CA ASN A 190 13.60 -1.22 -1.38
C ASN A 190 14.86 -1.39 -0.52
N VAL A 191 15.42 -2.60 -0.50
CA VAL A 191 16.64 -2.89 0.24
C VAL A 191 17.82 -2.14 -0.38
N ILE A 192 18.50 -1.32 0.43
CA ILE A 192 19.65 -0.52 -0.02
C ILE A 192 20.75 -1.44 -0.55
N GLY A 193 21.28 -1.12 -1.73
CA GLY A 193 22.30 -1.90 -2.43
C GLY A 193 21.75 -3.04 -3.30
N SER A 194 20.47 -3.39 -3.15
CA SER A 194 19.81 -4.43 -3.95
C SER A 194 19.06 -3.83 -5.14
N LYS A 195 18.90 -4.61 -6.20
CA LYS A 195 17.99 -4.30 -7.32
C LYS A 195 16.58 -4.79 -6.97
N PRO A 196 15.52 -4.27 -7.62
CA PRO A 196 14.16 -4.69 -7.32
C PRO A 196 13.86 -6.16 -7.61
N TYR A 197 14.53 -6.76 -8.60
CA TYR A 197 14.32 -8.16 -8.97
C TYR A 197 15.53 -8.69 -9.74
N GLU A 198 15.59 -10.01 -9.91
CA GLU A 198 16.63 -10.67 -10.69
C GLU A 198 16.33 -10.59 -12.18
N LYS A 199 17.32 -10.13 -12.97
CA LYS A 199 17.15 -9.99 -14.42
C LYS A 199 17.07 -11.36 -15.07
N GLY A 200 16.14 -11.53 -16.00
CA GLY A 200 16.06 -12.71 -16.86
C GLY A 200 14.63 -13.01 -17.26
N SER A 201 14.46 -13.96 -18.19
CA SER A 201 13.14 -14.48 -18.50
C SER A 201 12.53 -15.15 -17.26
N PRO A 202 11.20 -15.12 -17.09
CA PRO A 202 10.52 -15.82 -16.00
C PRO A 202 11.02 -17.25 -15.85
N SER A 203 11.51 -17.58 -14.65
CA SER A 203 12.18 -18.87 -14.39
C SER A 203 11.94 -19.33 -12.95
N CYS A 204 10.66 -19.40 -12.56
CA CYS A 204 10.22 -19.66 -11.19
C CYS A 204 10.83 -20.94 -10.58
N THR A 205 10.98 -22.00 -11.37
CA THR A 205 11.58 -23.27 -10.95
C THR A 205 13.03 -23.13 -10.49
N ASN A 206 13.82 -22.20 -11.05
CA ASN A 206 15.19 -21.92 -10.62
C ASN A 206 15.27 -21.36 -9.19
N TYR A 207 14.14 -20.85 -8.68
CA TYR A 207 14.01 -20.30 -7.33
C TYR A 207 13.22 -21.22 -6.38
N GLY A 208 12.90 -22.45 -6.82
CA GLY A 208 12.08 -23.40 -6.05
C GLY A 208 10.60 -23.00 -5.99
N LEU A 209 10.12 -22.25 -6.98
CA LEU A 209 8.75 -21.76 -7.07
C LEU A 209 8.04 -22.42 -8.27
N THR A 210 6.72 -22.26 -8.33
CA THR A 210 5.89 -22.67 -9.47
C THR A 210 5.40 -21.46 -10.25
N ASP A 211 5.02 -21.64 -11.51
CA ASP A 211 4.39 -20.56 -12.27
C ASP A 211 3.01 -20.21 -11.69
N SER A 212 2.67 -18.91 -11.68
CA SER A 212 1.33 -18.44 -11.33
C SER A 212 0.30 -19.01 -12.30
N ARG A 213 -0.83 -19.48 -11.75
CA ARG A 213 -1.95 -19.98 -12.55
C ARG A 213 -2.79 -18.86 -13.18
N LYS A 214 -2.73 -17.65 -12.62
CA LYS A 214 -3.57 -16.52 -13.02
C LYS A 214 -2.79 -15.46 -13.82
N TYR A 215 -1.53 -15.24 -13.48
CA TYR A 215 -0.71 -14.19 -14.09
C TYR A 215 0.56 -14.79 -14.72
N SER A 216 0.51 -15.08 -16.02
CA SER A 216 1.65 -15.55 -16.80
C SER A 216 2.93 -14.74 -16.53
N GLY A 217 4.05 -15.43 -16.32
CA GLY A 217 5.35 -14.82 -16.05
C GLY A 217 5.59 -14.44 -14.59
N LEU A 218 4.59 -14.58 -13.71
CA LEU A 218 4.77 -14.45 -12.26
C LEU A 218 4.98 -15.81 -11.60
N CYS A 219 5.67 -15.81 -10.46
CA CYS A 219 5.97 -16.97 -9.65
C CYS A 219 5.03 -17.07 -8.45
N ALA A 220 4.64 -18.27 -8.07
CA ALA A 220 3.83 -18.57 -6.91
C ALA A 220 4.54 -19.59 -6.01
N ALA A 221 4.26 -19.54 -4.72
CA ALA A 221 4.72 -20.56 -3.78
C ALA A 221 4.19 -21.94 -4.20
N SER A 222 5.03 -22.97 -4.07
CA SER A 222 4.64 -24.35 -4.37
C SER A 222 3.60 -24.82 -3.35
N TYR A 223 2.45 -25.29 -3.84
CA TYR A 223 1.45 -25.93 -2.99
C TYR A 223 1.89 -27.36 -2.67
N THR A 224 2.66 -27.56 -1.61
CA THR A 224 2.77 -28.90 -1.02
C THR A 224 1.54 -29.11 -0.16
N SER A 225 0.52 -29.80 -0.68
CA SER A 225 -0.61 -30.32 0.10
C SER A 225 -0.12 -31.37 1.10
N SER A 226 0.52 -30.92 2.19
CA SER A 226 0.95 -31.78 3.30
C SER A 226 -0.06 -31.86 4.44
N SER A 227 -1.27 -31.33 4.27
CA SER A 227 -2.41 -31.68 5.13
C SER A 227 -3.51 -32.26 4.26
N SER A 228 -3.76 -33.56 4.43
CA SER A 228 -4.83 -34.31 3.80
C SER A 228 -6.17 -33.60 3.96
N TYR A 229 -6.80 -33.25 2.84
CA TYR A 229 -8.19 -32.86 2.79
C TYR A 229 -9.04 -34.09 3.18
N GLN A 230 -9.47 -34.19 4.44
CA GLN A 230 -10.54 -35.13 4.80
C GLN A 230 -11.87 -34.45 4.48
N THR A 231 -12.39 -34.67 3.28
CA THR A 231 -13.81 -34.42 3.01
C THR A 231 -14.63 -35.46 3.77
N SER A 232 -15.26 -35.09 4.88
CA SER A 232 -16.50 -35.76 5.27
C SER A 232 -17.54 -35.40 4.22
N VAL A 233 -17.81 -36.36 3.34
CA VAL A 233 -18.79 -36.26 2.28
C VAL A 233 -20.18 -36.26 2.93
N ASP A 234 -20.79 -35.09 3.09
CA ASP A 234 -22.24 -34.99 3.15
C ASP A 234 -22.77 -34.79 1.73
N ASN A 235 -23.55 -35.77 1.30
CA ASN A 235 -23.88 -36.05 -0.08
C ASN A 235 -25.12 -35.24 -0.48
N SER A 236 -24.95 -33.97 -0.86
CA SER A 236 -25.95 -33.25 -1.65
C SER A 236 -25.34 -32.06 -2.40
N ASN A 237 -25.39 -32.15 -3.73
CA ASN A 237 -25.00 -31.17 -4.75
C ASN A 237 -23.50 -31.03 -5.08
N SER A 238 -23.12 -31.77 -6.12
CA SER A 238 -21.88 -31.66 -6.86
C SER A 238 -21.70 -30.29 -7.52
N TYR A 239 -20.78 -29.49 -6.98
CA TYR A 239 -19.97 -28.57 -7.78
C TYR A 239 -18.50 -28.80 -7.41
N ILE A 240 -17.75 -29.43 -8.31
CA ILE A 240 -16.28 -29.41 -8.23
C ILE A 240 -15.88 -27.98 -8.57
N SER A 241 -15.72 -27.13 -7.56
CA SER A 241 -15.13 -25.81 -7.75
C SER A 241 -13.61 -26.01 -7.84
N ASN A 242 -13.03 -25.81 -9.03
CA ASN A 242 -11.59 -25.58 -9.19
C ASN A 242 -11.21 -24.14 -8.75
N ALA A 243 -11.93 -23.57 -7.78
CA ALA A 243 -11.59 -22.28 -7.23
C ALA A 243 -10.29 -22.43 -6.42
N ILE A 244 -9.24 -21.76 -6.87
CA ILE A 244 -8.19 -21.30 -5.95
C ILE A 244 -8.92 -20.52 -4.86
N PRO A 245 -8.75 -20.81 -3.57
CA PRO A 245 -9.50 -20.12 -2.52
C PRO A 245 -9.37 -18.62 -2.73
N ASP A 246 -10.51 -17.99 -3.04
CA ASP A 246 -10.66 -16.55 -2.95
C ASP A 246 -10.33 -16.19 -1.50
N SER A 247 -9.37 -15.29 -1.29
CA SER A 247 -8.89 -14.87 0.04
C SER A 247 -9.93 -14.05 0.81
N THR A 248 -11.21 -14.23 0.53
CA THR A 248 -12.34 -13.54 1.16
C THR A 248 -13.07 -14.42 2.19
N GLY A 249 -12.63 -15.68 2.37
CA GLY A 249 -13.22 -16.62 3.33
C GLY A 249 -12.19 -17.38 4.14
N GLU A 250 -12.22 -17.14 5.46
CA GLU A 250 -11.68 -17.97 6.55
C GLU A 250 -10.15 -18.15 6.65
N THR A 251 -9.61 -17.59 7.72
CA THR A 251 -8.27 -17.85 8.25
C THR A 251 -8.09 -19.32 8.60
N HIS A 252 -7.61 -20.12 7.65
CA HIS A 252 -7.00 -21.41 7.94
C HIS A 252 -5.52 -21.34 7.56
N GLY A 253 -4.64 -21.66 8.52
CA GLY A 253 -3.20 -21.47 8.42
C GLY A 253 -2.57 -22.18 7.24
N PHE A 254 -2.35 -21.45 6.15
CA PHE A 254 -1.51 -21.89 5.05
C PHE A 254 -0.05 -21.75 5.46
N ASN A 255 0.64 -22.88 5.56
CA ASN A 255 2.07 -22.91 5.84
C ASN A 255 2.82 -22.68 4.52
N TYR A 256 3.13 -21.43 4.20
CA TYR A 256 3.95 -21.09 3.03
C TYR A 256 5.36 -21.63 3.25
N GLN A 257 5.70 -22.78 2.64
CA GLN A 257 7.09 -23.22 2.55
C GLN A 257 7.81 -22.42 1.47
N TYR A 258 8.34 -21.25 1.85
CA TYR A 258 9.37 -20.59 1.06
C TYR A 258 10.60 -21.50 1.00
N SER A 259 11.28 -21.57 -0.15
CA SER A 259 12.54 -22.31 -0.23
C SER A 259 13.54 -21.72 0.79
N ASN A 260 14.33 -22.58 1.45
CA ASN A 260 15.35 -22.12 2.42
C ASN A 260 16.31 -21.09 1.80
N GLN A 261 16.51 -21.14 0.47
CA GLN A 261 17.30 -20.16 -0.27
C GLN A 261 16.65 -18.78 -0.30
N PHE A 262 15.34 -18.70 -0.57
CA PHE A 262 14.57 -17.46 -0.57
C PHE A 262 14.54 -16.80 0.81
N TYR A 263 14.27 -17.59 1.85
CA TYR A 263 14.25 -17.11 3.24
C TYR A 263 15.62 -16.61 3.72
N ASN A 264 16.71 -17.32 3.37
CA ASN A 264 18.06 -16.91 3.73
C ASN A 264 18.55 -15.67 2.96
N GLN A 265 18.22 -15.56 1.67
CA GLN A 265 18.52 -14.36 0.87
C GLN A 265 17.79 -13.14 1.44
N PHE A 266 16.51 -13.29 1.77
CA PHE A 266 15.68 -12.29 2.41
C PHE A 266 16.28 -11.81 3.75
N ASN A 267 16.58 -12.73 4.66
CA ASN A 267 17.13 -12.40 5.97
C ASN A 267 18.52 -11.75 5.90
N ASN A 268 19.41 -12.21 5.02
CA ASN A 268 20.76 -11.67 4.88
C ASN A 268 20.76 -10.23 4.36
N GLN A 269 19.89 -9.92 3.39
CA GLN A 269 19.77 -8.57 2.83
C GLN A 269 19.20 -7.56 3.83
N TYR A 270 18.29 -8.01 4.71
CA TYR A 270 17.63 -7.14 5.68
C TYR A 270 18.44 -6.82 6.94
N GLN A 271 19.31 -7.74 7.40
CA GLN A 271 20.19 -7.48 8.55
C GLN A 271 21.12 -6.28 8.32
N TYR A 272 21.54 -6.03 7.08
CA TYR A 272 22.41 -4.89 6.74
C TYR A 272 21.70 -3.53 6.81
N GLN A 273 20.39 -3.47 6.54
CA GLN A 273 19.61 -2.23 6.56
C GLN A 273 19.20 -1.82 7.98
N TYR A 274 18.89 -2.79 8.85
CA TYR A 274 18.43 -2.52 10.22
C TYR A 274 19.54 -2.45 11.27
N GLN A 275 20.79 -2.79 10.93
CA GLN A 275 21.97 -2.60 11.79
C GLN A 275 22.70 -1.26 11.56
N GLN A 276 22.22 -0.39 10.66
CA GLN A 276 22.80 0.93 10.44
C GLN A 276 22.50 1.88 11.64
N PRO A 277 23.47 2.69 12.08
CA PRO A 277 23.27 3.62 13.20
C PRO A 277 22.09 4.58 12.95
N LYS A 278 21.39 4.95 14.03
CA LYS A 278 20.15 5.77 14.10
C LYS A 278 20.21 7.13 13.37
N THR A 279 21.33 7.50 12.79
CA THR A 279 21.58 8.79 12.13
C THR A 279 21.13 8.87 10.67
N PHE A 280 20.69 7.75 10.05
CA PHE A 280 20.32 7.74 8.62
C PHE A 280 18.86 8.12 8.32
N TYR A 281 17.98 8.13 9.33
CA TYR A 281 16.60 8.61 9.18
C TYR A 281 16.49 10.02 9.76
N GLN A 282 17.11 11.00 9.10
CA GLN A 282 16.78 12.38 9.38
C GLN A 282 15.34 12.64 8.94
N THR A 283 14.55 13.18 9.85
CA THR A 283 13.23 13.74 9.58
C THR A 283 13.44 14.98 8.72
N GLU A 284 13.58 14.80 7.41
CA GLU A 284 13.63 15.93 6.49
C GLU A 284 12.21 16.43 6.26
N LYS A 285 11.92 17.58 6.85
CA LYS A 285 10.75 18.39 6.50
C LYS A 285 10.81 18.64 5.00
N SER A 286 9.85 18.08 4.26
CA SER A 286 9.59 18.40 2.86
C SER A 286 9.53 19.93 2.67
N THR A 287 10.62 20.51 2.16
CA THR A 287 10.65 21.90 1.69
C THR A 287 10.29 21.93 0.22
N PHE A 288 9.04 21.61 -0.13
CA PHE A 288 8.49 22.12 -1.37
C PHE A 288 8.25 23.62 -1.20
N ARG A 289 9.16 24.45 -1.75
CA ARG A 289 8.88 25.87 -1.98
C ARG A 289 7.93 25.97 -3.17
N PRO A 290 6.67 26.42 -3.03
CA PRO A 290 5.86 26.76 -4.18
C PRO A 290 6.47 28.00 -4.84
N ILE A 291 6.76 27.92 -6.14
CA ILE A 291 7.10 29.09 -6.95
C ILE A 291 5.83 29.95 -7.01
N ILE A 292 5.74 30.96 -6.14
CA ILE A 292 4.73 32.01 -6.20
C ILE A 292 5.25 33.05 -7.20
N SER A 293 4.69 33.06 -8.42
CA SER A 293 4.77 34.21 -9.30
C SER A 293 3.89 35.33 -8.73
N ILE A 294 4.52 36.38 -8.19
CA ILE A 294 3.84 37.58 -7.70
C ILE A 294 3.68 38.54 -8.88
N PHE A 295 2.49 38.60 -9.48
CA PHE A 295 2.03 39.80 -10.15
C PHE A 295 1.02 40.51 -9.24
N LYS A 296 1.43 41.66 -8.70
CA LYS A 296 0.56 42.61 -8.00
C LYS A 296 -0.27 43.36 -9.04
N THR A 297 -1.60 43.19 -9.00
CA THR A 297 -2.53 44.31 -9.31
C THR A 297 -3.79 44.16 -8.48
N ALA A 298 -4.20 45.26 -7.86
CA ALA A 298 -5.31 45.38 -6.93
C ALA A 298 -6.68 45.18 -7.63
N SER A 299 -7.46 44.19 -7.17
CA SER A 299 -8.92 44.07 -7.39
C SER A 299 -9.48 42.85 -6.64
N ASN A 300 -9.52 42.88 -5.30
CA ASN A 300 -10.00 41.74 -4.50
C ASN A 300 -11.05 42.14 -3.45
N LEU A 301 -12.23 42.60 -3.89
CA LEU A 301 -13.42 42.63 -3.03
C LEU A 301 -14.56 41.71 -3.51
N PHE A 302 -14.40 40.99 -4.63
CA PHE A 302 -15.41 40.05 -5.14
C PHE A 302 -14.83 38.81 -5.86
N LYS A 303 -13.73 38.22 -5.38
CA LYS A 303 -13.30 36.91 -5.93
C LYS A 303 -14.04 35.78 -5.22
N LYS A 304 -14.87 35.05 -5.97
CA LYS A 304 -15.42 33.76 -5.54
C LYS A 304 -14.30 32.90 -4.95
N PRO A 305 -14.53 32.14 -3.87
CA PRO A 305 -13.51 31.24 -3.32
C PRO A 305 -13.03 30.30 -4.43
N GLN A 306 -11.74 30.34 -4.75
CA GLN A 306 -11.17 29.42 -5.73
C GLN A 306 -10.97 28.05 -5.08
N VAL A 307 -11.60 27.03 -5.66
CA VAL A 307 -11.40 25.64 -5.26
C VAL A 307 -9.97 25.22 -5.61
N ARG A 308 -9.27 24.63 -4.64
CA ARG A 308 -7.91 24.10 -4.83
C ARG A 308 -7.94 22.58 -4.77
N PHE A 309 -7.01 21.96 -5.49
CA PHE A 309 -6.80 20.52 -5.52
C PHE A 309 -5.30 20.24 -5.40
N GLY A 310 -4.93 19.07 -4.88
CA GLY A 310 -3.55 18.62 -4.92
C GLY A 310 -3.40 17.13 -4.64
N THR A 311 -2.22 16.62 -4.98
CA THR A 311 -1.82 15.23 -4.74
C THR A 311 -0.44 15.20 -4.11
N VAL A 312 -0.21 14.28 -3.19
CA VAL A 312 1.06 14.02 -2.52
C VAL A 312 1.34 12.53 -2.61
N TYR A 313 2.55 12.16 -3.01
CA TYR A 313 3.06 10.79 -2.93
C TYR A 313 4.19 10.79 -1.91
N VAL A 314 4.18 9.80 -1.00
CA VAL A 314 5.18 9.70 0.08
C VAL A 314 5.78 8.32 0.12
#